data_AF-A0A1M7L1K0-F1
#
_entry.id   AF-A0A1M7L1K0-F1
#
_cell.length_a   1.000
_cell.length_b   1.000
_cell.length_c   1.000
_cell.angle_alpha   90.00
_cell.angle_beta   90.00
_cell.angle_gamma   90.00
#
_symmetry.space_group_name_H-M   'P 1'
#
loop_
_entity.id
_entity.type
_entity.pdbx_description
1 polymer ?
#
loop_
_entity_poly.entity_id
_entity_poly.type
_entity_poly.pdbx_seq_one_letter_code
_entity_poly.pdbx_strand_id
1 'polypeptide(L)'
;MINKRQVDTPTQIIEFIKRYWLFITALLVGIPYLRRYMAEQSEQTRQASQTLRLEGQKADSVIIKETKLLVNQNPLTQNKKRLAITKSKDLHAASSKLATDFGVRYSDNGNWYDFMNPKGYSENDNSIKETLVLYRNYFDKLEKLYYEVDTNSRSLRKDILQYLDAGELKYLRKYLKI
;
A
#
# COMPACT_ATOMS: atom_id res chain seq x y z
N MET A 1 -51.58 -58.12 42.86
CA MET A 1 -52.09 -57.00 42.02
C MET A 1 -50.99 -55.96 41.90
N ILE A 2 -50.32 -55.87 40.74
CA ILE A 2 -49.28 -54.85 40.50
C ILE A 2 -49.96 -53.65 39.87
N ASN A 3 -50.16 -52.60 40.67
CA ASN A 3 -50.74 -51.34 40.21
C ASN A 3 -49.65 -50.53 39.50
N LYS A 4 -49.57 -50.65 38.16
CA LYS A 4 -48.72 -49.78 37.34
C LYS A 4 -49.33 -48.38 37.36
N ARG A 5 -48.84 -47.50 38.24
CA ARG A 5 -49.10 -46.07 38.14
C ARG A 5 -48.57 -45.61 36.77
N GLN A 6 -49.48 -45.26 35.86
CA GLN A 6 -49.11 -44.53 34.67
C GLN A 6 -48.48 -43.21 35.13
N VAL A 7 -47.21 -43.05 34.78
CA VAL A 7 -46.46 -41.84 35.10
C VAL A 7 -46.82 -40.84 34.00
N ASP A 8 -47.64 -39.86 34.35
CA ASP A 8 -47.96 -38.76 33.44
C ASP A 8 -46.72 -37.89 33.24
N THR A 9 -45.94 -38.24 32.21
CA THR A 9 -44.80 -37.49 31.68
C THR A 9 -45.02 -35.98 31.57
N PRO A 10 -46.17 -35.46 31.09
CA PRO A 10 -46.39 -34.01 31.02
C PRO A 10 -46.37 -33.32 32.38
N THR A 11 -46.86 -33.98 33.43
CA THR A 11 -46.94 -33.42 34.78
C THR A 11 -45.57 -33.30 35.43
N GLN A 12 -44.70 -34.29 35.21
CA GLN A 12 -43.31 -34.27 35.69
C GLN A 12 -42.47 -33.18 35.02
N ILE A 13 -42.69 -32.92 33.73
CA ILE A 13 -42.02 -31.85 33.00
C ILE A 13 -42.44 -30.49 33.55
N ILE A 14 -43.73 -30.31 33.86
CA ILE A 14 -44.24 -29.06 34.44
C ILE A 14 -43.67 -28.83 35.85
N GLU A 15 -43.60 -29.87 36.68
CA GLU A 15 -42.97 -29.78 38.01
C GLU A 15 -41.47 -29.48 37.92
N PHE A 16 -40.77 -30.08 36.96
CA PHE A 16 -39.37 -29.78 36.70
C PHE A 16 -39.17 -28.32 36.28
N ILE A 17 -39.96 -27.83 35.34
CA ILE A 17 -39.91 -26.43 34.89
C ILE A 17 -40.20 -25.48 36.06
N LYS A 18 -41.21 -25.76 36.90
CA LYS A 18 -41.51 -24.94 38.07
C LYS A 18 -40.37 -24.93 39.09
N ARG A 19 -39.73 -26.08 39.32
CA ARG A 19 -38.63 -26.21 40.28
C ARG A 19 -37.34 -25.52 39.82
N TYR A 20 -37.08 -25.50 38.51
CA TYR A 20 -35.84 -24.98 37.93
C TYR A 20 -36.04 -23.73 37.05
N TRP A 21 -37.21 -23.09 37.10
CA TRP A 21 -37.60 -21.99 36.21
C TRP A 21 -36.60 -20.81 36.23
N LEU A 22 -36.06 -20.48 37.40
CA LEU A 22 -35.03 -19.45 37.59
C LEU A 22 -33.70 -19.81 36.90
N PHE A 23 -33.31 -21.09 36.94
CA PHE A 23 -32.11 -21.56 36.25
C PHE A 23 -32.31 -21.59 34.74
N ILE A 24 -33.49 -22.02 34.29
CA ILE A 24 -33.85 -22.07 32.86
C ILE A 24 -33.85 -20.66 32.27
N THR A 25 -34.43 -19.68 32.97
CA THR A 25 -34.41 -18.27 32.52
C THR A 25 -33.02 -17.65 32.57
N ALA A 26 -32.25 -17.90 33.64
CA ALA A 26 -30.86 -17.45 33.72
C ALA A 26 -29.99 -18.03 32.60
N LEU A 27 -30.25 -19.27 32.17
CA LEU A 27 -29.54 -19.91 31.07
C LEU A 27 -29.98 -19.36 29.71
N LEU A 28 -31.28 -19.11 29.52
CA LEU A 28 -31.83 -18.51 28.29
C LEU A 28 -31.34 -17.08 28.05
N VAL A 29 -31.14 -16.29 29.11
CA VAL A 29 -30.63 -14.92 29.00
C VAL A 29 -29.09 -14.88 29.07
N GLY A 30 -28.49 -15.75 29.88
CA GLY A 30 -27.04 -15.80 30.09
C GLY A 30 -26.26 -16.30 28.88
N ILE A 31 -26.76 -17.33 28.18
CA ILE A 31 -26.11 -17.88 26.98
C ILE A 31 -25.98 -16.85 25.84
N PRO A 32 -27.03 -16.12 25.41
CA PRO A 32 -26.88 -15.13 24.34
C PRO A 32 -25.98 -13.96 24.76
N TYR A 33 -26.02 -13.55 26.02
CA TYR A 33 -25.14 -12.50 26.54
C TYR A 33 -23.66 -12.92 26.51
N LEU A 34 -23.35 -14.13 26.98
CA LEU A 34 -22.00 -14.70 26.92
C LEU A 34 -21.51 -14.87 25.48
N ARG A 35 -22.37 -15.35 24.57
CA ARG A 35 -22.03 -15.45 23.14
C ARG A 35 -21.68 -14.09 22.53
N ARG A 36 -22.47 -13.06 22.83
CA ARG A 36 -22.22 -11.69 22.36
C ARG A 36 -20.91 -11.15 22.90
N TYR A 37 -20.67 -11.30 24.20
CA TYR A 37 -19.43 -10.85 24.85
C TYR A 37 -18.17 -11.53 24.25
N MET A 38 -18.23 -12.85 24.01
CA MET A 38 -17.12 -13.57 23.37
C MET A 38 -16.93 -13.18 21.91
N ALA A 39 -18.01 -12.88 21.18
CA ALA A 39 -17.92 -12.39 19.81
C ALA A 39 -17.21 -11.03 19.76
N GLU A 40 -17.60 -10.08 20.61
CA GLU A 40 -16.99 -8.74 20.71
C GLU A 40 -15.48 -8.82 21.04
N GLN A 41 -15.07 -9.69 21.97
CA GLN A 41 -13.65 -9.93 22.27
C GLN A 41 -12.88 -10.55 21.09
N SER A 42 -13.50 -11.47 20.37
CA SER A 42 -12.88 -12.11 19.21
C SER A 42 -12.67 -11.12 18.05
N GLU A 43 -13.59 -10.19 17.86
CA GLU A 43 -13.49 -9.15 16.84
C GLU A 43 -12.41 -8.12 17.17
N GLN A 44 -12.34 -7.67 18.42
CA GLN A 44 -11.26 -6.77 18.87
C GLN A 44 -9.88 -7.41 18.69
N THR A 45 -9.74 -8.69 19.04
CA THR A 45 -8.48 -9.44 18.85
C THR A 45 -8.13 -9.59 17.36
N ARG A 46 -9.13 -9.86 16.50
CA ARG A 46 -8.93 -9.97 15.04
C ARG A 46 -8.51 -8.63 14.44
N GLN A 47 -9.13 -7.53 14.85
CA GLN A 47 -8.78 -6.18 14.39
C GLN A 47 -7.37 -5.80 14.83
N ALA A 48 -7.01 -6.00 16.11
CA ALA A 48 -5.67 -5.76 16.61
C ALA A 48 -4.60 -6.61 15.89
N SER A 49 -4.92 -7.86 15.56
CA SER A 49 -4.02 -8.73 14.79
C SER A 49 -3.85 -8.27 13.34
N GLN A 50 -4.91 -7.72 12.73
CA GLN A 50 -4.86 -7.16 11.38
C GLN A 50 -4.06 -5.85 11.34
N THR A 51 -4.24 -4.96 12.31
CA THR A 51 -3.48 -3.71 12.39
C THR A 51 -1.99 -3.99 12.59
N LEU A 52 -1.62 -4.89 13.51
CA LEU A 52 -0.23 -5.31 13.72
C LEU A 52 0.40 -5.93 12.47
N ARG A 53 -0.36 -6.72 11.69
CA ARG A 53 0.11 -7.27 10.41
C ARG A 53 0.35 -6.18 9.36
N LEU A 54 -0.54 -5.20 9.27
CA LEU A 54 -0.40 -4.08 8.34
C LEU A 54 0.76 -3.16 8.74
N GLU A 55 0.95 -2.92 10.03
CA GLU A 55 2.10 -2.16 10.55
C GLU A 55 3.41 -2.89 10.34
N GLY A 56 3.46 -4.21 10.56
CA GLY A 56 4.62 -5.04 10.23
C GLY A 56 4.97 -5.01 8.75
N GLN A 57 3.97 -5.16 7.87
CA GLN A 57 4.19 -5.05 6.41
C GLN A 57 4.67 -3.65 5.99
N LYS A 58 4.16 -2.59 6.63
CA LYS A 58 4.65 -1.22 6.40
C LYS A 58 6.10 -1.08 6.87
N ALA A 59 6.44 -1.55 8.06
CA ALA A 59 7.80 -1.50 8.59
C ALA A 59 8.79 -2.26 7.70
N ASP A 60 8.44 -3.48 7.27
CA ASP A 60 9.25 -4.26 6.33
C ASP A 60 9.43 -3.52 4.99
N SER A 61 8.36 -2.89 4.48
CA SER A 61 8.45 -2.11 3.25
C SER A 61 9.37 -0.89 3.38
N VAL A 62 9.37 -0.22 4.54
CA VAL A 62 10.25 0.92 4.84
C VAL A 62 11.71 0.45 4.94
N ILE A 63 11.97 -0.63 5.67
CA ILE A 63 13.32 -1.20 5.81
C ILE A 63 13.86 -1.65 4.45
N ILE A 64 13.05 -2.32 3.62
CA ILE A 64 13.45 -2.71 2.25
C ILE A 64 13.76 -1.48 1.40
N LYS A 65 12.98 -0.40 1.52
CA LYS A 65 13.22 0.85 0.79
C LYS A 65 14.52 1.52 1.24
N GLU A 66 14.75 1.64 2.55
CA GLU A 66 15.98 2.23 3.11
C GLU A 66 17.22 1.41 2.73
N THR A 67 17.12 0.08 2.78
CA THR A 67 18.21 -0.81 2.38
C THR A 67 18.52 -0.65 0.89
N LYS A 68 17.48 -0.58 0.04
CA LYS A 68 17.68 -0.32 -1.40
C LYS A 68 18.27 1.07 -1.64
N LEU A 69 17.89 2.07 -0.84
CA LEU A 69 18.42 3.43 -0.92
C LEU A 69 19.92 3.46 -0.64
N LEU A 70 20.35 2.85 0.46
CA LEU A 70 21.77 2.75 0.84
C LEU A 70 22.59 2.00 -0.23
N VAL A 71 22.05 0.90 -0.75
CA VAL A 71 22.70 0.12 -1.82
C VAL A 71 22.77 0.89 -3.14
N ASN A 72 21.74 1.70 -3.44
CA ASN A 72 21.72 2.56 -4.62
C ASN A 72 22.51 3.85 -4.46
N GLN A 73 22.96 4.26 -3.27
CA GLN A 73 23.86 5.41 -3.16
C GLN A 73 25.29 5.10 -3.60
N ASN A 74 25.67 3.81 -3.71
CA ASN A 74 26.98 3.43 -4.18
C ASN A 74 27.09 3.60 -5.71
N PRO A 75 28.02 4.44 -6.22
CA PRO A 75 28.16 4.72 -7.65
C PRO A 75 28.51 3.47 -8.47
N LEU A 76 29.21 2.50 -7.89
CA LEU A 76 29.54 1.23 -8.57
C LEU A 76 28.29 0.37 -8.77
N THR A 77 27.43 0.29 -7.75
CA THR A 77 26.18 -0.46 -7.82
C THR A 77 25.20 0.20 -8.78
N GLN A 78 25.09 1.54 -8.75
CA GLN A 78 24.28 2.27 -9.73
C GLN A 78 24.75 1.99 -11.16
N ASN A 79 26.05 2.13 -11.42
CA ASN A 79 26.58 1.94 -12.76
C ASN A 79 26.33 0.50 -13.26
N LYS A 80 26.51 -0.50 -12.39
CA LYS A 80 26.19 -1.90 -12.71
C LYS A 80 24.71 -2.08 -13.08
N LYS A 81 23.78 -1.47 -12.33
CA LYS A 81 22.35 -1.52 -12.63
C LYS A 81 22.00 -0.78 -13.92
N ARG A 82 22.57 0.41 -14.15
CA ARG A 82 22.38 1.18 -15.39
C ARG A 82 22.84 0.38 -16.62
N LEU A 83 24.03 -0.23 -16.53
CA LEU A 83 24.59 -1.07 -17.58
C LEU A 83 23.78 -2.35 -17.85
N ALA A 84 23.11 -2.90 -16.83
CA ALA A 84 22.21 -4.03 -16.99
C ALA A 84 20.96 -3.67 -17.81
N ILE A 85 20.48 -2.43 -17.71
CA ILE A 85 19.30 -1.95 -18.46
C ILE A 85 19.69 -1.50 -19.87
N THR A 86 20.75 -0.70 -20.00
CA THR A 86 21.22 -0.20 -21.30
C THR A 86 22.70 0.18 -21.24
N LYS A 87 23.41 0.09 -22.37
CA LYS A 87 24.80 0.54 -22.49
C LYS A 87 24.94 2.01 -22.90
N SER A 88 23.84 2.65 -23.28
CA SER A 88 23.84 4.06 -23.73
C SER A 88 24.02 5.00 -22.55
N LYS A 89 25.13 5.75 -22.55
CA LYS A 89 25.41 6.80 -21.57
C LYS A 89 24.41 7.94 -21.65
N ASP A 90 23.89 8.23 -22.84
CA ASP A 90 22.92 9.30 -23.07
C ASP A 90 21.59 9.00 -22.36
N LEU A 91 21.12 7.75 -22.43
CA LEU A 91 19.92 7.32 -21.68
C LEU A 91 20.15 7.34 -20.16
N HIS A 92 21.35 7.02 -19.70
CA HIS A 92 21.69 7.13 -18.29
C HIS A 92 21.61 8.59 -17.82
N ALA A 93 22.22 9.51 -18.57
CA ALA A 93 22.19 10.94 -18.29
C ALA A 93 20.77 11.50 -18.36
N ALA A 94 19.99 11.11 -19.36
CA ALA A 94 18.60 11.53 -19.52
C ALA A 94 17.73 11.11 -18.33
N SER A 95 17.90 9.88 -17.83
CA SER A 95 17.17 9.39 -16.66
C SER A 95 17.53 10.14 -15.38
N SER A 96 18.82 10.37 -15.13
CA SER A 96 19.27 11.16 -13.97
C SER A 96 18.86 12.63 -14.05
N LYS A 97 18.86 13.20 -15.26
CA LYS A 97 18.37 14.56 -15.52
C LYS A 97 16.88 14.64 -15.20
N LEU A 98 16.06 13.70 -15.66
CA LEU A 98 14.63 13.68 -15.34
C LEU A 98 14.36 13.57 -13.84
N ALA A 99 15.08 12.70 -13.12
CA ALA A 99 14.92 12.59 -11.67
C ALA A 99 15.28 13.91 -10.96
N THR A 100 16.27 14.64 -11.47
CA THR A 100 16.65 15.96 -10.98
C THR A 100 15.60 17.02 -11.30
N ASP A 101 15.11 17.05 -12.54
CA ASP A 101 14.16 18.05 -13.04
C ASP A 101 12.78 17.89 -12.36
N PHE A 102 12.34 16.65 -12.12
CA PHE A 102 11.13 16.36 -11.32
C PHE A 102 11.32 16.64 -9.81
N GLY A 103 12.52 17.06 -9.38
CA GLY A 103 12.81 17.32 -7.96
C GLY A 103 12.74 16.08 -7.08
N VAL A 104 12.81 14.88 -7.69
CA VAL A 104 12.73 13.62 -6.96
C VAL A 104 14.07 13.36 -6.29
N ARG A 105 14.15 13.71 -5.01
CA ARG A 105 15.21 13.17 -4.16
C ARG A 105 14.93 11.69 -3.91
N TYR A 106 16.00 10.90 -3.83
CA TYR A 106 15.99 9.45 -3.57
C TYR A 106 15.12 9.02 -2.36
N SER A 107 14.75 9.94 -1.49
CA SER A 107 13.93 9.70 -0.31
C SER A 107 12.45 9.99 -0.62
N ASP A 108 11.62 8.95 -0.58
CA ASP A 108 10.15 8.99 -0.58
C ASP A 108 9.55 9.71 0.66
N ASN A 109 10.37 10.33 1.51
CA ASN A 109 9.88 11.22 2.58
C ASN A 109 9.37 12.51 1.95
N GLY A 110 8.23 12.41 1.27
CA GLY A 110 7.43 13.54 0.81
C GLY A 110 7.07 14.36 2.03
N ASN A 111 7.81 15.43 2.25
CA ASN A 111 7.47 16.34 3.30
C ASN A 111 6.34 17.22 2.79
N TRP A 112 5.43 17.59 3.67
CA TRP A 112 4.29 18.43 3.31
C TRP A 112 4.74 19.76 2.68
N TYR A 113 5.98 20.23 2.85
CA TYR A 113 6.51 21.45 2.23
C TYR A 113 7.17 21.24 0.86
N ASP A 114 7.19 20.03 0.30
CA ASP A 114 7.77 19.79 -1.04
C ASP A 114 7.00 20.52 -2.16
N PHE A 115 5.73 20.88 -1.95
CA PHE A 115 4.97 21.72 -2.89
C PHE A 115 5.50 23.16 -2.99
N MET A 116 6.30 23.60 -2.02
CA MET A 116 6.89 24.94 -1.97
C MET A 116 8.30 24.99 -2.57
N ASN A 117 8.80 23.93 -3.20
CA ASN A 117 10.11 23.97 -3.85
C ASN A 117 10.03 24.78 -5.16
N PRO A 118 10.56 26.02 -5.20
CA PRO A 118 10.33 26.94 -6.31
C PRO A 118 11.08 26.55 -7.59
N LYS A 119 11.97 25.54 -7.52
CA LYS A 119 12.66 24.98 -8.69
C LYS A 119 11.74 24.20 -9.63
N GLY A 120 10.53 23.82 -9.20
CA GLY A 120 9.60 23.00 -9.98
C GLY A 120 8.67 23.76 -10.92
N TYR A 121 8.73 25.10 -11.00
CA TYR A 121 7.75 25.87 -11.75
C TYR A 121 8.33 26.38 -13.08
N SER A 122 7.88 25.78 -14.19
CA SER A 122 8.03 26.17 -15.60
C SER A 122 9.34 25.85 -16.36
N GLU A 123 10.53 26.12 -15.80
CA GLU A 123 11.78 25.91 -16.56
C GLU A 123 12.11 24.42 -16.71
N ASN A 124 11.86 23.65 -15.65
CA ASN A 124 12.06 22.21 -15.65
C ASN A 124 11.04 21.48 -16.53
N ASP A 125 9.80 21.96 -16.63
CA ASP A 125 8.76 21.29 -17.42
C ASP A 125 9.10 21.23 -18.91
N ASN A 126 9.68 22.31 -19.44
CA ASN A 126 10.19 22.35 -20.81
C ASN A 126 11.34 21.36 -20.99
N SER A 127 12.30 21.34 -20.06
CA SER A 127 13.43 20.41 -20.06
C SER A 127 12.99 18.93 -20.00
N ILE A 128 12.00 18.64 -19.15
CA ILE A 128 11.39 17.32 -19.00
C ILE A 128 10.73 16.91 -20.31
N LYS A 129 9.87 17.78 -20.88
CA LYS A 129 9.23 17.53 -22.19
C LYS A 129 10.27 17.23 -23.27
N GLU A 130 11.28 18.08 -23.44
CA GLU A 130 12.29 17.92 -24.47
C GLU A 130 13.00 16.57 -24.34
N THR A 131 13.39 16.22 -23.13
CA THR A 131 14.04 14.94 -22.83
C THR A 131 13.11 13.76 -23.15
N LEU A 132 11.84 13.83 -22.74
CA LEU A 132 10.84 12.78 -23.00
C LEU A 132 10.52 12.62 -24.49
N VAL A 133 10.48 13.70 -25.26
CA VAL A 133 10.26 13.66 -26.71
C VAL A 133 11.48 13.13 -27.45
N LEU A 134 12.68 13.57 -27.06
CA LEU A 134 13.94 13.13 -27.67
C LEU A 134 14.13 11.62 -27.52
N TYR A 135 13.84 11.08 -26.33
CA TYR A 135 13.98 9.67 -26.03
C TYR A 135 12.66 8.88 -26.13
N ARG A 136 11.66 9.38 -26.86
CA ARG A 136 10.33 8.75 -26.95
C ARG A 136 10.36 7.28 -27.38
N ASN A 137 11.25 6.93 -28.31
CA ASN A 137 11.40 5.56 -28.82
C ASN A 137 12.06 4.62 -27.81
N TYR A 138 12.68 5.17 -26.77
CA TYR A 138 13.37 4.45 -25.70
C TYR A 138 12.69 4.65 -24.34
N PHE A 139 11.43 5.11 -24.33
CA PHE A 139 10.70 5.44 -23.12
C PHE A 139 10.67 4.28 -22.13
N ASP A 140 10.48 3.03 -22.58
CA ASP A 140 10.45 1.86 -21.69
C ASP A 140 11.77 1.63 -20.94
N LYS A 141 12.91 1.89 -21.60
CA LYS A 141 14.23 1.78 -20.97
C LYS A 141 14.47 2.93 -19.99
N LEU A 142 13.98 4.10 -20.35
CA LEU A 142 14.09 5.31 -19.55
C LEU A 142 13.20 5.23 -18.30
N GLU A 143 12.01 4.66 -18.41
CA GLU A 143 11.12 4.32 -17.30
C GLU A 143 11.77 3.30 -16.34
N LYS A 144 12.42 2.25 -16.88
CA LYS A 144 13.16 1.28 -16.05
C LYS A 144 14.35 1.91 -15.34
N LEU A 145 15.16 2.73 -16.02
CA LEU A 145 16.29 3.43 -15.40
C LEU A 145 15.80 4.34 -14.27
N TYR A 146 14.73 5.10 -14.54
CA TYR A 146 14.13 6.02 -13.59
C TYR A 146 13.62 5.28 -12.35
N TYR A 147 12.89 4.17 -12.54
CA TYR A 147 12.31 3.38 -11.44
C TYR A 147 13.35 2.61 -10.64
N GLU A 148 14.27 1.90 -11.29
CA GLU A 148 15.18 0.95 -10.61
C GLU A 148 16.46 1.60 -10.07
N VAL A 149 16.91 2.68 -10.71
CA VAL A 149 18.19 3.31 -10.41
C VAL A 149 18.01 4.68 -9.77
N ASP A 150 17.34 5.61 -10.47
CA ASP A 150 17.35 7.03 -10.07
C ASP A 150 16.37 7.35 -8.93
N THR A 151 15.21 6.70 -8.88
CA THR A 151 14.17 6.99 -7.86
C THR A 151 13.83 5.79 -6.98
N ASN A 152 14.26 4.59 -7.37
CA ASN A 152 14.19 3.37 -6.57
C ASN A 152 12.78 2.98 -6.08
N SER A 153 11.72 3.43 -6.77
CA SER A 153 10.33 2.92 -6.71
C SER A 153 9.29 3.84 -7.36
N ARG A 154 9.68 5.00 -7.92
CA ARG A 154 8.72 5.93 -8.54
C ARG A 154 8.55 5.64 -10.02
N SER A 155 7.29 5.67 -10.46
CA SER A 155 6.96 5.48 -11.86
C SER A 155 7.08 6.82 -12.59
N LEU A 156 7.91 6.83 -13.64
CA LEU A 156 8.07 7.98 -14.51
C LEU A 156 6.73 8.47 -15.06
N ARG A 157 5.81 7.55 -15.42
CA ARG A 157 4.47 7.89 -15.91
C ARG A 157 3.63 8.62 -14.88
N LYS A 158 3.69 8.18 -13.62
CA LYS A 158 2.95 8.83 -12.53
C LYS A 158 3.50 10.22 -12.25
N ASP A 159 4.83 10.36 -12.20
CA ASP A 159 5.48 11.64 -11.98
C ASP A 159 5.20 12.60 -13.16
N ILE A 160 5.16 12.10 -14.40
CA ILE A 160 4.73 12.88 -15.56
C ILE A 160 3.32 13.44 -15.36
N LEU A 161 2.35 12.59 -15.01
CA LEU A 161 0.96 12.99 -14.84
C LEU A 161 0.73 13.91 -13.64
N GLN A 162 1.59 13.83 -12.63
CA GLN A 162 1.45 14.57 -11.39
C GLN A 162 2.10 15.96 -11.46
N TYR A 163 3.26 16.08 -12.12
CA TYR A 163 4.06 17.29 -12.08
C TYR A 163 4.01 18.13 -13.37
N LEU A 164 3.70 17.55 -14.53
CA LEU A 164 3.56 18.34 -15.75
C LEU A 164 2.18 18.97 -15.86
N ASP A 165 2.15 20.23 -16.28
CA ASP A 165 0.93 20.96 -16.59
C ASP A 165 0.11 20.32 -17.71
N ALA A 166 -1.20 20.55 -17.69
CA ALA A 166 -2.14 19.99 -18.67
C ALA A 166 -1.79 20.32 -20.13
N GLY A 167 -1.19 21.49 -20.38
CA GLY A 167 -0.71 21.90 -21.71
C GLY A 167 0.44 21.03 -22.21
N GLU A 168 1.40 20.75 -21.34
CA GLU A 168 2.58 19.93 -21.63
C GLU A 168 2.21 18.45 -21.77
N LEU A 169 1.30 17.96 -20.93
CA LEU A 169 0.72 16.62 -21.05
C LEU A 169 0.01 16.42 -22.39
N LYS A 170 -0.77 17.41 -22.84
CA LYS A 170 -1.45 17.35 -24.15
C LYS A 170 -0.44 17.27 -25.30
N TYR A 171 0.69 17.94 -25.17
CA TYR A 171 1.77 17.87 -26.16
C TYR A 171 2.46 16.50 -26.13
N LEU A 172 2.85 16.01 -24.96
CA LEU A 172 3.55 14.73 -24.80
C LEU A 172 2.71 13.55 -25.28
N ARG A 173 1.39 13.57 -25.06
CA ARG A 173 0.46 12.52 -25.55
C ARG A 173 0.46 12.35 -27.07
N LYS A 174 0.95 13.32 -27.85
CA LYS A 174 1.12 13.18 -29.30
C LYS A 174 2.28 12.25 -29.67
N TYR A 175 3.26 12.12 -28.79
CA TYR A 175 4.52 11.41 -29.04
C TYR A 175 4.69 10.17 -28.16
N LEU A 176 4.03 10.14 -27.01
CA LEU A 176 4.10 9.07 -26.00
C LEU A 176 2.70 8.58 -25.66
N LYS A 177 2.53 7.27 -25.58
CA LYS A 177 1.32 6.67 -25.01
C LYS A 177 1.45 6.68 -23.49
N ILE A 178 0.91 7.72 -22.85
CA ILE A 178 0.94 7.98 -21.39
C ILE A 178 -0.43 8.35 -20.86
#